data_AF-A0A385BMV4-F1
#
_entry.id   AF-A0A385BMV4-F1
#
_cell.length_a   1.000
_cell.length_b   1.000
_cell.length_c   1.000
_cell.angle_alpha   90.00
_cell.angle_beta   90.00
_cell.angle_gamma   90.00
#
_symmetry.space_group_name_H-M   'P 1'
#
loop_
_entity.id
_entity.type
_entity.pdbx_description
1 polymer ?
#
loop_
_entity_poly.entity_id
_entity_poly.type
_entity_poly.pdbx_seq_one_letter_code
_entity_poly.pdbx_strand_id
1 'polypeptide(L)'
;MNQLLDFIISHTELPKISIKNTIELLNEDCTIPFISRYRKERTGNLDEVQIGDIVKYKEQFEALEKRKTAILKALEEQGVLTSELKQKIEAAQDLTMLEDLYLPFKKSRKTKAETARQMGLEPLAKIIMSQNANDVESIAFKYVKGEVTSVEDALEGARHIIAEWINERTDIRNNIRQQLERFAMIATKVVKSKIDDENAQKFRDYFDWEESLSRIPSHRLLAILRAESEGFIKLKIDIDDDKALAKIEDRIIRSNNECSEQIQWAIQDAYKRLLLPSLSNEALQNAKEKADASAISVFAKNLKQLLLGSPLGEKRILAIDPGFRTGCKVVCLDAQGGLLYNETIYPHPPKNDTLGAMKKISSLTEAYQIEAIAIGNGTASRETEAVIRKIHFKMMYKCL
;
A
#
# COMPACT_ATOMS: atom_id res chain seq x y z
N MET A 1 -12.02 17.38 -20.72
CA MET A 1 -13.38 17.14 -20.18
C MET A 1 -13.94 15.78 -20.61
N ASN A 2 -14.06 15.46 -21.90
CA ASN A 2 -14.70 14.21 -22.35
C ASN A 2 -13.98 12.93 -21.87
N GLN A 3 -12.65 12.86 -22.00
CA GLN A 3 -11.88 11.71 -21.52
C GLN A 3 -12.01 11.48 -20.00
N LEU A 4 -12.02 12.56 -19.21
CA LEU A 4 -12.25 12.50 -17.76
C LEU A 4 -13.63 11.91 -17.45
N LEU A 5 -14.67 12.35 -18.16
CA LEU A 5 -16.03 11.81 -17.96
C LEU A 5 -16.09 10.33 -18.28
N ASP A 6 -15.53 9.92 -19.42
CA ASP A 6 -15.56 8.53 -19.85
C ASP A 6 -14.74 7.63 -18.90
N PHE A 7 -13.64 8.14 -18.36
CA PHE A 7 -12.85 7.47 -17.31
C PHE A 7 -13.65 7.28 -16.02
N ILE A 8 -14.34 8.31 -15.52
CA ILE A 8 -15.13 8.17 -14.29
C ILE A 8 -16.32 7.24 -14.52
N ILE A 9 -16.95 7.28 -15.69
CA ILE A 9 -18.07 6.39 -16.06
C ILE A 9 -17.62 4.92 -16.02
N SER A 10 -16.44 4.60 -16.56
CA SER A 10 -15.95 3.21 -16.58
C SER A 10 -15.63 2.65 -15.19
N HIS A 11 -15.58 3.50 -14.16
CA HIS A 11 -15.26 3.10 -12.78
C HIS A 11 -16.43 3.22 -11.80
N THR A 12 -17.48 3.99 -12.11
CA THR A 12 -18.54 4.32 -11.15
C THR A 12 -19.95 3.92 -11.60
N GLU A 13 -20.15 3.53 -12.87
CA GLU A 13 -21.46 3.25 -13.47
C GLU A 13 -22.48 4.41 -13.32
N LEU A 14 -22.02 5.60 -12.94
CA LEU A 14 -22.89 6.76 -12.71
C LEU A 14 -23.29 7.44 -14.03
N PRO A 15 -24.46 8.11 -14.07
CA PRO A 15 -24.89 8.83 -15.26
C PRO A 15 -23.91 9.95 -15.65
N LYS A 16 -23.57 10.03 -16.94
CA LYS A 16 -22.63 11.03 -17.49
C LYS A 16 -22.98 12.47 -17.10
N ILE A 17 -24.26 12.82 -17.14
CA ILE A 17 -24.74 14.17 -16.79
C ILE A 17 -24.52 14.49 -15.31
N SER A 18 -24.77 13.50 -14.43
CA SER A 18 -24.56 13.60 -13.00
C SER A 18 -23.09 13.82 -12.67
N ILE A 19 -22.20 13.04 -13.29
CA ILE A 19 -20.75 13.20 -13.13
C ILE A 19 -20.30 14.59 -13.58
N LYS A 20 -20.72 15.03 -14.78
CA LYS A 20 -20.35 16.34 -15.31
C LYS A 20 -20.74 17.48 -14.37
N ASN A 21 -21.99 17.48 -13.93
CA ASN A 21 -22.52 18.51 -13.05
C ASN A 21 -21.83 18.50 -11.67
N THR A 22 -21.49 17.32 -11.16
CA THR A 22 -20.69 17.19 -9.93
C THR A 22 -19.29 17.77 -10.10
N ILE A 23 -18.60 17.50 -11.22
CA ILE A 23 -17.27 18.05 -11.50
C ILE A 23 -17.31 19.58 -11.61
N GLU A 24 -18.33 20.15 -12.26
CA GLU A 24 -18.51 21.60 -12.33
C GLU A 24 -18.62 22.22 -10.92
N LEU A 25 -19.45 21.62 -10.06
CA LEU A 25 -19.61 22.07 -8.67
C LEU A 25 -18.30 21.93 -7.87
N LEU A 26 -17.55 20.85 -8.05
CA LEU A 26 -16.25 20.65 -7.39
C LEU A 26 -15.21 21.69 -7.82
N ASN A 27 -15.22 22.09 -9.10
CA ASN A 27 -14.36 23.15 -9.62
C ASN A 27 -14.78 24.56 -9.14
N GLU A 28 -16.02 24.71 -8.68
CA GLU A 28 -16.53 25.89 -7.97
C GLU A 28 -16.25 25.82 -6.45
N ASP A 29 -15.32 24.97 -6.01
CA ASP A 29 -14.94 24.72 -4.61
C ASP A 29 -16.10 24.26 -3.70
N CYS A 30 -17.17 23.68 -4.28
CA CYS A 30 -18.26 23.11 -3.48
C CYS A 30 -17.81 21.83 -2.76
N THR A 31 -18.11 21.73 -1.46
CA THR A 31 -17.78 20.54 -0.67
C THR A 31 -18.75 19.38 -0.90
N ILE A 32 -18.32 18.14 -0.65
CA ILE A 32 -19.17 16.94 -0.78
C ILE A 32 -20.48 17.06 0.04
N PRO A 33 -20.48 17.49 1.32
CA PRO A 33 -21.71 17.69 2.07
C PRO A 33 -22.61 18.78 1.47
N PHE A 34 -22.02 19.84 0.90
CA PHE A 34 -22.79 20.89 0.26
C PHE A 34 -23.49 20.39 -1.01
N ILE A 35 -22.78 19.66 -1.86
CA ILE A 35 -23.32 19.11 -3.12
C ILE A 35 -24.43 18.11 -2.81
N SER A 36 -24.13 17.11 -1.96
CA SER A 36 -25.07 16.04 -1.60
C SER A 36 -26.31 16.56 -0.87
N ARG A 37 -26.26 17.72 -0.20
CA ARG A 37 -27.41 18.27 0.52
C ARG A 37 -28.19 19.31 -0.29
N TYR A 38 -27.51 20.24 -0.95
CA TYR A 38 -28.12 21.44 -1.54
C TYR A 38 -28.10 21.49 -3.07
N ARG A 39 -27.49 20.49 -3.72
CA ARG A 39 -27.39 20.38 -5.20
C ARG A 39 -27.87 19.04 -5.73
N LYS A 40 -28.68 18.31 -4.95
CA LYS A 40 -29.22 16.99 -5.30
C LYS A 40 -29.86 16.95 -6.69
N GLU A 41 -30.73 17.90 -7.01
CA GLU A 41 -31.40 17.91 -8.31
C GLU A 41 -30.41 18.11 -9.47
N ARG A 42 -29.41 19.00 -9.29
CA ARG A 42 -28.37 19.26 -10.30
C ARG A 42 -27.50 18.03 -10.53
N THR A 43 -27.25 17.20 -9.52
CA THR A 43 -26.43 15.98 -9.65
C THR A 43 -27.26 14.72 -9.95
N GLY A 44 -28.59 14.78 -9.98
CA GLY A 44 -29.43 13.59 -10.16
C GLY A 44 -29.52 12.72 -8.90
N ASN A 45 -29.53 13.35 -7.73
CA ASN A 45 -29.63 12.75 -6.40
C ASN A 45 -28.46 11.86 -6.00
N LEU A 46 -27.24 12.16 -6.46
CA LEU A 46 -26.04 11.47 -5.98
C LEU A 46 -25.86 11.68 -4.48
N ASP A 47 -25.52 10.60 -3.78
CA ASP A 47 -25.17 10.65 -2.36
C ASP A 47 -23.69 11.02 -2.14
N GLU A 48 -23.33 11.22 -0.87
CA GLU A 48 -21.98 11.59 -0.45
C GLU A 48 -20.90 10.55 -0.80
N VAL A 49 -21.27 9.26 -0.90
CA VAL A 49 -20.34 8.18 -1.26
C VAL A 49 -20.07 8.24 -2.76
N GLN A 50 -21.11 8.34 -3.58
CA GLN A 50 -21.00 8.46 -5.03
C GLN A 50 -20.24 9.72 -5.46
N ILE A 51 -20.49 10.85 -4.80
CA ILE A 51 -19.72 12.09 -5.04
C ILE A 51 -18.26 11.92 -4.61
N GLY A 52 -18.00 11.23 -3.49
CA GLY A 52 -16.66 10.89 -3.06
C GLY A 52 -15.89 10.04 -4.08
N ASP A 53 -16.55 9.05 -4.70
CA ASP A 53 -15.96 8.25 -5.77
C ASP A 53 -15.61 9.10 -7.00
N ILE A 54 -16.48 10.05 -7.40
CA ILE A 54 -16.18 10.99 -8.49
C ILE A 54 -14.91 11.80 -8.18
N VAL A 55 -14.75 12.31 -6.95
CA VAL A 55 -13.54 13.04 -6.53
C VAL A 55 -12.30 12.16 -6.65
N LYS A 56 -12.37 10.94 -6.09
CA LYS A 56 -11.28 9.96 -6.13
C LYS A 56 -10.83 9.65 -7.57
N TYR A 57 -11.77 9.33 -8.47
CA TYR A 57 -11.43 8.98 -9.85
C TYR A 57 -11.00 10.19 -10.68
N LYS A 58 -11.50 11.40 -10.37
CA LYS A 58 -11.00 12.65 -10.95
C LYS A 58 -9.52 12.85 -10.60
N GLU A 59 -9.16 12.71 -9.33
CA GLU A 59 -7.76 12.85 -8.87
C GLU A 59 -6.84 11.81 -9.53
N GLN A 60 -7.30 10.56 -9.64
CA GLN A 60 -6.56 9.50 -10.34
C GLN A 60 -6.33 9.82 -11.82
N PHE A 61 -7.36 10.29 -12.52
CA PHE A 61 -7.24 10.70 -13.92
C PHE A 61 -6.27 11.88 -14.10
N GLU A 62 -6.37 12.89 -13.24
CA GLU A 62 -5.48 14.06 -13.27
C GLU A 62 -4.01 13.68 -13.01
N ALA A 63 -3.77 12.75 -12.07
CA ALA A 63 -2.44 12.21 -11.81
C ALA A 63 -1.90 11.44 -13.03
N LEU A 64 -2.73 10.63 -13.67
CA LEU A 64 -2.37 9.88 -14.89
C LEU A 64 -2.00 10.85 -16.04
N GLU A 65 -2.85 11.82 -16.35
CA GLU A 65 -2.61 12.78 -17.44
C GLU A 65 -1.40 13.68 -17.19
N LYS A 66 -1.18 14.09 -15.94
CA LYS A 66 0.05 14.79 -15.54
C LYS A 66 1.28 13.92 -15.80
N ARG A 67 1.21 12.63 -15.47
CA ARG A 67 2.32 11.69 -15.68
C ARG A 67 2.57 11.41 -17.17
N LYS A 68 1.52 11.23 -17.98
CA LYS A 68 1.62 11.11 -19.44
C LYS A 68 2.35 12.30 -20.05
N THR A 69 1.95 13.51 -19.67
CA THR A 69 2.57 14.75 -20.16
C THR A 69 4.06 14.82 -19.82
N ALA A 70 4.43 14.46 -18.58
CA ALA A 70 5.82 14.45 -18.15
C ALA A 70 6.67 13.42 -18.92
N ILE A 71 6.12 12.23 -19.18
CA ILE A 71 6.79 11.18 -19.95
C ILE A 71 6.95 11.59 -21.41
N LEU A 72 5.91 12.11 -22.05
CA LEU A 72 5.99 12.59 -23.44
C LEU A 72 7.08 13.66 -23.60
N LYS A 73 7.13 14.63 -22.69
CA LYS A 73 8.19 15.64 -22.68
C LYS A 73 9.58 15.03 -22.54
N ALA A 74 9.75 14.08 -21.62
CA ALA A 74 11.04 13.42 -21.41
C ALA A 74 11.49 12.59 -22.64
N LEU A 75 10.55 12.00 -23.39
CA LEU A 75 10.84 11.24 -24.61
C LEU A 75 11.16 12.16 -25.79
N GLU A 76 10.49 13.31 -25.88
CA GLU A 76 10.78 14.35 -26.87
C GLU A 76 12.18 14.94 -26.65
N GLU A 77 12.54 15.27 -25.40
CA GLU A 77 13.88 15.76 -25.03
C GLU A 77 15.00 14.73 -25.34
N GLN A 78 14.68 13.44 -25.31
CA GLN A 78 15.60 12.36 -25.68
C GLN A 78 15.67 12.11 -27.20
N GLY A 79 14.76 12.71 -28.00
CA GLY A 79 14.68 12.50 -29.44
C GLY A 79 14.18 11.11 -29.85
N VAL A 80 13.53 10.37 -28.94
CA VAL A 80 13.07 8.98 -29.16
C VAL A 80 11.55 8.87 -29.31
N LEU A 81 10.82 9.99 -29.25
CA LEU A 81 9.36 10.01 -29.35
C LEU A 81 8.89 9.75 -30.79
N THR A 82 8.48 8.51 -31.07
CA THR A 82 7.83 8.16 -32.34
C THR A 82 6.32 8.40 -32.28
N SER A 83 5.67 8.52 -33.45
CA SER A 83 4.21 8.67 -33.52
C SER A 83 3.47 7.47 -32.91
N GLU A 84 4.01 6.26 -33.09
CA GLU A 84 3.44 5.04 -32.49
C GLU A 84 3.59 5.04 -30.96
N LEU A 85 4.76 5.42 -30.43
CA LEU A 85 5.00 5.49 -29.00
C LEU A 85 4.11 6.56 -28.33
N LYS A 86 3.95 7.71 -28.98
CA LYS A 86 3.04 8.77 -28.53
C LYS A 86 1.61 8.25 -28.39
N GLN A 87 1.10 7.57 -29.43
CA GLN A 87 -0.24 6.99 -29.39
C GLN A 87 -0.41 5.96 -28.26
N LYS A 88 0.59 5.09 -28.03
CA LYS A 88 0.56 4.11 -26.93
C LYS A 88 0.51 4.79 -25.55
N ILE A 89 1.26 5.86 -25.35
CA ILE A 89 1.28 6.62 -24.09
C ILE A 89 -0.04 7.34 -23.86
N GLU A 90 -0.58 7.99 -24.89
CA GLU A 90 -1.88 8.68 -24.82
C GLU A 90 -3.02 7.69 -24.51
N ALA A 91 -2.95 6.48 -25.09
CA ALA A 91 -3.91 5.40 -24.88
C ALA A 91 -3.75 4.63 -23.55
N ALA A 92 -2.67 4.86 -22.78
CA ALA A 92 -2.46 4.17 -21.52
C ALA A 92 -3.59 4.48 -20.52
N GLN A 93 -4.17 3.43 -19.94
CA GLN A 93 -5.37 3.52 -19.09
C GLN A 93 -5.05 3.67 -17.60
N ASP A 94 -3.85 3.26 -17.19
CA ASP A 94 -3.40 3.33 -15.81
C ASP A 94 -1.90 3.67 -15.74
N LEU A 95 -1.44 3.99 -14.53
CA LEU A 95 -0.05 4.37 -14.28
C LEU A 95 0.91 3.19 -14.49
N THR A 96 0.49 1.95 -14.25
CA THR A 96 1.34 0.76 -14.40
C THR A 96 1.71 0.53 -15.85
N MET A 97 0.72 0.53 -16.75
CA MET A 97 0.90 0.42 -18.19
C MET A 97 1.76 1.57 -18.71
N LEU A 98 1.52 2.78 -18.20
CA LEU A 98 2.30 3.96 -18.58
C LEU A 98 3.78 3.85 -18.16
N GLU A 99 4.06 3.39 -16.95
CA GLU A 99 5.44 3.18 -16.48
C GLU A 99 6.14 2.05 -17.24
N ASP A 100 5.44 0.98 -17.59
CA ASP A 100 6.02 -0.08 -18.43
C ASP A 100 6.41 0.42 -19.82
N LEU A 101 5.57 1.25 -20.46
CA LEU A 101 5.88 1.87 -21.75
C LEU A 101 7.09 2.81 -21.66
N TYR A 102 7.27 3.46 -20.51
CA TYR A 102 8.36 4.39 -20.26
C TYR A 102 9.66 3.70 -19.81
N LEU A 103 9.57 2.47 -19.29
CA LEU A 103 10.69 1.73 -18.71
C LEU A 103 11.96 1.71 -19.57
N PRO A 104 11.91 1.48 -20.90
CA PRO A 104 13.10 1.47 -21.76
C PRO A 104 13.84 2.81 -21.87
N PHE A 105 13.15 3.90 -21.55
CA PHE A 105 13.65 5.28 -21.72
C PHE A 105 13.98 5.95 -20.38
N LYS A 106 13.79 5.22 -19.29
CA LYS A 106 14.06 5.71 -17.94
C LYS A 106 15.56 5.70 -17.71
N LYS A 107 16.16 6.88 -17.57
CA LYS A 107 17.58 7.03 -17.22
C LYS A 107 17.85 6.31 -15.90
N SER A 108 18.62 5.22 -15.93
CA SER A 108 19.01 4.45 -14.74
C SER A 108 20.51 4.61 -14.46
N ARG A 109 20.96 4.21 -13.27
CA ARG A 109 22.40 4.16 -12.95
C ARG A 109 23.05 3.10 -13.84
N LYS A 110 24.31 3.30 -14.25
CA LYS A 110 25.15 2.37 -15.05
C LYS A 110 24.72 0.91 -14.88
N THR A 111 23.89 0.41 -15.79
CA THR A 111 23.44 -0.99 -15.75
C THR A 111 24.50 -1.89 -16.37
N LYS A 112 24.47 -3.18 -16.03
CA LYS A 112 25.34 -4.17 -16.69
C LYS A 112 25.13 -4.16 -18.23
N ALA A 113 23.89 -3.98 -18.68
CA ALA A 113 23.54 -3.87 -20.09
C ALA A 113 24.10 -2.58 -20.71
N GLU A 114 23.99 -1.43 -20.03
CA GLU A 114 24.55 -0.17 -20.50
C GLU A 114 26.07 -0.24 -20.62
N THR A 115 26.75 -0.84 -19.64
CA THR A 115 28.20 -1.10 -19.71
C THR A 115 28.54 -2.00 -20.91
N ALA A 116 27.79 -3.08 -21.13
CA ALA A 116 27.98 -3.94 -22.29
C ALA A 116 27.71 -3.23 -23.63
N ARG A 117 26.72 -2.32 -23.71
CA ARG A 117 26.49 -1.47 -24.89
C ARG A 117 27.67 -0.53 -25.14
N GLN A 118 28.22 0.09 -24.09
CA GLN A 118 29.42 0.94 -24.18
C GLN A 118 30.65 0.17 -24.66
N MET A 119 30.78 -1.11 -24.29
CA MET A 119 31.80 -2.02 -24.81
C MET A 119 31.54 -2.49 -26.26
N GLY A 120 30.41 -2.11 -26.86
CA GLY A 120 30.07 -2.42 -28.25
C GLY A 120 29.50 -3.84 -28.45
N LEU A 121 28.91 -4.45 -27.43
CA LEU A 121 28.37 -5.81 -27.46
C LEU A 121 26.90 -5.90 -27.93
N GLU A 122 26.23 -4.77 -28.14
CA GLU A 122 24.83 -4.77 -28.62
C GLU A 122 24.64 -5.48 -29.97
N PRO A 123 25.53 -5.35 -30.97
CA PRO A 123 25.40 -6.11 -32.21
C PRO A 123 25.48 -7.62 -31.99
N LEU A 124 26.32 -8.09 -31.05
CA LEU A 124 26.39 -9.51 -30.68
C LEU A 124 25.06 -9.99 -30.07
N ALA A 125 24.49 -9.19 -29.15
CA ALA A 125 23.16 -9.47 -28.58
C ALA A 125 22.06 -9.55 -29.66
N LYS A 126 22.09 -8.67 -30.67
CA LYS A 126 21.15 -8.70 -31.81
C LYS A 126 21.33 -9.97 -32.66
N ILE A 127 22.57 -10.40 -32.90
CA ILE A 127 22.86 -11.64 -33.63
C ILE A 127 22.28 -12.85 -32.86
N ILE A 128 22.55 -12.94 -31.56
CA ILE A 128 22.01 -14.02 -30.72
C ILE A 128 20.48 -14.01 -30.73
N MET A 129 19.85 -12.84 -30.54
CA MET A 129 18.39 -12.72 -30.53
C MET A 129 17.72 -12.95 -31.88
N SER A 130 18.45 -12.84 -32.99
CA SER A 130 17.96 -13.25 -34.30
C SER A 130 17.79 -14.77 -34.43
N GLN A 131 18.44 -15.55 -33.55
CA GLN A 131 18.33 -17.00 -33.44
C GLN A 131 18.73 -17.80 -34.69
N ASN A 132 19.37 -17.17 -35.68
CA ASN A 132 19.75 -17.80 -36.95
C ASN A 132 21.25 -18.12 -37.06
N ALA A 133 22.05 -17.78 -36.05
CA ALA A 133 23.49 -18.02 -36.08
C ALA A 133 23.83 -19.44 -35.60
N ASN A 134 24.78 -20.05 -36.30
CA ASN A 134 25.49 -21.26 -35.86
C ASN A 134 26.94 -20.84 -35.56
N ASP A 135 27.58 -21.44 -34.56
CA ASP A 135 28.92 -21.07 -34.06
C ASP A 135 28.96 -19.67 -33.41
N VAL A 136 28.21 -19.53 -32.31
CA VAL A 136 28.06 -18.29 -31.54
C VAL A 136 29.40 -17.89 -30.90
N GLU A 137 30.22 -18.85 -30.49
CA GLU A 137 31.53 -18.62 -29.90
C GLU A 137 32.48 -17.92 -30.89
N SER A 138 32.58 -18.39 -32.13
CA SER A 138 33.41 -17.73 -33.15
C SER A 138 32.94 -16.32 -33.49
N ILE A 139 31.63 -16.08 -33.44
CA ILE A 139 31.07 -14.73 -33.63
C ILE A 139 31.47 -13.85 -32.43
N ALA A 140 31.31 -14.35 -31.21
CA ALA A 140 31.67 -13.63 -29.99
C ALA A 140 33.17 -13.32 -29.89
N PHE A 141 34.05 -14.19 -30.41
CA PHE A 141 35.49 -13.93 -30.48
C PHE A 141 35.83 -12.62 -31.20
N LYS A 142 35.05 -12.23 -32.21
CA LYS A 142 35.23 -10.95 -32.94
C LYS A 142 34.98 -9.71 -32.09
N TYR A 143 34.35 -9.88 -30.93
CA TYR A 143 34.05 -8.81 -29.98
C TYR A 143 35.05 -8.77 -28.80
N VAL A 144 36.03 -9.68 -28.74
CA VAL A 144 37.08 -9.68 -27.72
C VAL A 144 38.09 -8.57 -28.06
N LYS A 145 37.90 -7.41 -27.42
CA LYS A 145 38.74 -6.22 -27.59
C LYS A 145 38.62 -5.28 -26.41
N GLY A 146 39.71 -4.56 -26.11
CA GLY A 146 39.72 -3.53 -25.07
C GLY A 146 39.42 -4.12 -23.69
N GLU A 147 38.32 -3.69 -23.08
CA GLU A 147 37.87 -4.14 -21.76
C GLU A 147 37.20 -5.53 -21.78
N VAL A 148 36.84 -6.05 -22.96
CA VAL A 148 36.30 -7.41 -23.12
C VAL A 148 37.47 -8.37 -23.32
N THR A 149 37.78 -9.18 -22.29
CA THR A 149 39.04 -9.95 -22.23
C THR A 149 38.90 -11.39 -22.71
N SER A 150 37.68 -11.90 -22.75
CA SER A 150 37.39 -13.29 -23.15
C SER A 150 36.12 -13.41 -23.99
N VAL A 151 35.96 -14.54 -24.68
CA VAL A 151 34.71 -14.88 -25.39
C VAL A 151 33.54 -14.92 -24.41
N GLU A 152 33.77 -15.46 -23.21
CA GLU A 152 32.75 -15.54 -22.16
C GLU A 152 32.34 -14.15 -21.69
N ASP A 153 33.27 -13.20 -21.54
CA ASP A 153 32.95 -11.80 -21.19
C ASP A 153 32.04 -11.16 -22.26
N ALA A 154 32.32 -11.45 -23.54
CA ALA A 154 31.52 -10.94 -24.66
C ALA A 154 30.10 -11.54 -24.64
N LEU A 155 29.98 -12.84 -24.40
CA LEU A 155 28.70 -13.55 -24.28
C LEU A 155 27.92 -13.07 -23.06
N GLU A 156 28.57 -12.93 -21.89
CA GLU A 156 27.95 -12.42 -20.68
C GLU A 156 27.43 -10.99 -20.87
N GLY A 157 28.22 -10.11 -21.48
CA GLY A 157 27.78 -8.77 -21.81
C GLY A 157 26.60 -8.75 -22.78
N ALA A 158 26.61 -9.61 -23.80
CA ALA A 158 25.47 -9.77 -24.70
C ALA A 158 24.22 -10.28 -23.95
N ARG A 159 24.35 -11.26 -23.06
CA ARG A 159 23.26 -11.78 -22.22
C ARG A 159 22.67 -10.70 -21.31
N HIS A 160 23.49 -9.82 -20.73
CA HIS A 160 22.98 -8.70 -19.94
C HIS A 160 22.10 -7.74 -20.76
N ILE A 161 22.48 -7.46 -22.01
CA ILE A 161 21.67 -6.64 -22.93
C ILE A 161 20.35 -7.33 -23.25
N ILE A 162 20.40 -8.63 -23.57
CA ILE A 162 19.20 -9.45 -23.83
C ILE A 162 18.28 -9.46 -22.61
N ALA A 163 18.83 -9.64 -21.41
CA ALA A 163 18.07 -9.67 -20.18
C ALA A 163 17.33 -8.35 -19.92
N GLU A 164 17.94 -7.20 -20.26
CA GLU A 164 17.28 -5.89 -20.18
C GLU A 164 16.13 -5.78 -21.18
N TRP A 165 16.33 -6.21 -22.44
CA TRP A 165 15.25 -6.23 -23.44
C TRP A 165 14.07 -7.12 -23.02
N ILE A 166 14.34 -8.27 -22.40
CA ILE A 166 13.30 -9.17 -21.90
C ILE A 166 12.55 -8.53 -20.72
N ASN A 167 13.26 -7.86 -19.82
CA ASN A 167 12.66 -7.15 -18.68
C ASN A 167 11.70 -6.03 -19.11
N GLU A 168 11.97 -5.41 -20.25
CA GLU A 168 11.20 -4.30 -20.82
C GLU A 168 9.98 -4.76 -21.65
N ARG A 169 9.86 -6.05 -21.94
CA ARG A 169 8.72 -6.57 -22.71
C ARG A 169 7.45 -6.64 -21.89
N THR A 170 6.46 -5.83 -22.26
CA THR A 170 5.13 -5.76 -21.61
C THR A 170 4.41 -7.11 -21.58
N ASP A 171 4.52 -7.92 -22.64
CA ASP A 171 3.87 -9.23 -22.68
C ASP A 171 4.47 -10.22 -21.67
N ILE A 172 5.78 -10.15 -21.43
CA ILE A 172 6.47 -10.94 -20.41
C ILE A 172 6.11 -10.44 -19.01
N ARG A 173 6.18 -9.12 -18.77
CA ARG A 173 5.82 -8.51 -17.47
C ARG A 173 4.38 -8.86 -17.08
N ASN A 174 3.44 -8.74 -18.00
CA ASN A 174 2.03 -9.06 -17.76
C ASN A 174 1.81 -10.54 -17.44
N ASN A 175 2.56 -11.46 -18.07
CA ASN A 175 2.48 -12.87 -17.74
C ASN A 175 2.90 -13.15 -16.29
N ILE A 176 4.01 -12.55 -15.85
CA ILE A 176 4.53 -12.70 -14.49
C ILE A 176 3.57 -12.05 -13.48
N ARG A 177 3.01 -10.86 -13.77
CA ARG A 177 1.96 -10.24 -12.93
C ARG A 177 0.78 -11.18 -12.71
N GLN A 178 0.30 -11.83 -13.77
CA GLN A 178 -0.79 -12.80 -13.66
C GLN A 178 -0.40 -14.04 -12.84
N GLN A 179 0.86 -14.49 -12.92
CA GLN A 179 1.34 -15.56 -12.03
C GLN A 179 1.37 -15.11 -10.57
N LEU A 180 1.92 -13.93 -10.29
CA LEU A 180 1.99 -13.37 -8.94
C LEU A 180 0.60 -13.14 -8.34
N GLU A 181 -0.32 -12.54 -9.10
CA GLU A 181 -1.67 -12.27 -8.62
C GLU A 181 -2.41 -13.55 -8.19
N ARG A 182 -2.19 -14.67 -8.90
CA ARG A 182 -2.91 -15.93 -8.68
C ARG A 182 -2.21 -16.88 -7.72
N PHE A 183 -0.88 -16.94 -7.78
CA PHE A 183 -0.09 -18.02 -7.20
C PHE A 183 1.02 -17.54 -6.26
N ALA A 184 1.18 -16.23 -6.03
CA ALA A 184 2.20 -15.73 -5.12
C ALA A 184 1.99 -16.26 -3.69
N MET A 185 3.09 -16.73 -3.11
CA MET A 185 3.20 -17.08 -1.71
C MET A 185 4.07 -16.03 -1.02
N ILE A 186 3.59 -15.51 0.11
CA ILE A 186 4.36 -14.67 1.01
C ILE A 186 4.99 -15.56 2.08
N ALA A 187 6.31 -15.52 2.19
CA ALA A 187 7.08 -16.26 3.18
C ALA A 187 7.87 -15.31 4.07
N THR A 188 7.93 -15.59 5.38
CA THR A 188 8.67 -14.78 6.33
C THR A 188 9.64 -15.62 7.15
N LYS A 189 10.78 -15.04 7.52
CA LYS A 189 11.76 -15.63 8.44
C LYS A 189 12.29 -14.59 9.42
N VAL A 190 12.39 -14.94 10.70
CA VAL A 190 12.97 -14.06 11.74
C VAL A 190 14.43 -13.72 11.45
N VAL A 191 14.79 -12.47 11.71
CA VAL A 191 16.20 -12.05 11.74
C VAL A 191 16.83 -12.62 13.02
N LYS A 192 17.74 -13.57 12.88
CA LYS A 192 18.32 -14.33 14.02
C LYS A 192 18.85 -13.47 15.16
N SER A 193 19.43 -12.30 14.85
CA SER A 193 19.96 -11.36 15.86
C SER A 193 18.90 -10.59 16.63
N LYS A 194 17.61 -10.72 16.26
CA LYS A 194 16.47 -10.01 16.85
C LYS A 194 15.49 -10.93 17.57
N ILE A 195 15.77 -12.23 17.64
CA ILE A 195 14.81 -13.21 18.17
C ILE A 195 14.43 -12.95 19.63
N ASP A 196 15.38 -12.52 20.46
CA ASP A 196 15.15 -12.28 21.90
C ASP A 196 14.69 -10.84 22.22
N ASP A 197 14.47 -10.00 21.20
CA ASP A 197 13.98 -8.63 21.38
C ASP A 197 12.49 -8.65 21.79
N GLU A 198 12.13 -7.97 22.89
CA GLU A 198 10.74 -7.90 23.38
C GLU A 198 9.77 -7.36 22.33
N ASN A 199 10.21 -6.46 21.44
CA ASN A 199 9.38 -5.94 20.36
C ASN A 199 9.24 -6.95 19.23
N ALA A 200 10.28 -7.74 18.93
CA ALA A 200 10.19 -8.82 17.96
C ALA A 200 9.20 -9.90 18.40
N GLN A 201 9.15 -10.20 19.70
CA GLN A 201 8.24 -11.20 20.28
C GLN A 201 6.74 -10.88 20.03
N LYS A 202 6.39 -9.61 19.79
CA LYS A 202 5.02 -9.22 19.37
C LYS A 202 4.62 -9.79 18.01
N PHE A 203 5.61 -10.17 17.19
CA PHE A 203 5.44 -10.72 15.85
C PHE A 203 5.85 -12.20 15.77
N ARG A 204 5.92 -12.89 16.91
CA ARG A 204 6.39 -14.29 17.01
C ARG A 204 5.65 -15.23 16.06
N ASP A 205 4.35 -15.03 15.87
CA ASP A 205 3.51 -15.82 14.95
C ASP A 205 3.98 -15.74 13.49
N TYR A 206 4.79 -14.72 13.15
CA TYR A 206 5.32 -14.46 11.80
C TYR A 206 6.82 -14.73 11.68
N PHE A 207 7.46 -15.36 12.68
CA PHE A 207 8.88 -15.70 12.61
C PHE A 207 9.20 -16.79 11.59
N ASP A 208 8.23 -17.67 11.33
CA ASP A 208 8.27 -18.67 10.27
C ASP A 208 6.86 -18.85 9.74
N TRP A 209 6.52 -18.12 8.68
CA TRP A 209 5.18 -18.11 8.11
C TRP A 209 5.24 -18.26 6.60
N GLU A 210 4.23 -18.93 6.04
CA GLU A 210 4.02 -19.05 4.61
C GLU A 210 2.51 -19.08 4.31
N GLU A 211 2.05 -18.22 3.41
CA GLU A 211 0.65 -18.14 3.02
C GLU A 211 0.49 -17.57 1.61
N SER A 212 -0.66 -17.81 0.98
CA SER A 212 -1.00 -17.19 -0.31
C SER A 212 -1.22 -15.67 -0.16
N LEU A 213 -0.50 -14.88 -0.97
CA LEU A 213 -0.61 -13.41 -0.98
C LEU A 213 -2.01 -12.94 -1.42
N SER A 214 -2.72 -13.70 -2.26
CA SER A 214 -4.06 -13.32 -2.72
C SER A 214 -5.16 -13.57 -1.68
N ARG A 215 -4.90 -14.42 -0.68
CA ARG A 215 -5.86 -14.84 0.33
C ARG A 215 -5.56 -14.34 1.74
N ILE A 216 -4.39 -13.73 1.95
CA ILE A 216 -3.97 -13.24 3.25
C ILE A 216 -4.94 -12.16 3.79
N PRO A 217 -5.42 -12.26 5.04
CA PRO A 217 -6.24 -11.22 5.66
C PRO A 217 -5.50 -9.89 5.82
N SER A 218 -6.21 -8.77 5.65
CA SER A 218 -5.66 -7.40 5.75
C SER A 218 -4.81 -7.18 7.01
N HIS A 219 -5.35 -7.47 8.20
CA HIS A 219 -4.63 -7.26 9.46
C HIS A 219 -3.33 -8.07 9.57
N ARG A 220 -3.27 -9.26 8.96
CA ARG A 220 -2.10 -10.14 8.97
C ARG A 220 -1.02 -9.60 8.04
N LEU A 221 -1.39 -9.23 6.82
CA LEU A 221 -0.46 -8.63 5.87
C LEU A 221 0.15 -7.35 6.45
N LEU A 222 -0.66 -6.49 7.07
CA LEU A 222 -0.18 -5.26 7.71
C LEU A 222 0.74 -5.53 8.90
N ALA A 223 0.49 -6.57 9.69
CA ALA A 223 1.37 -6.97 10.79
C ALA A 223 2.73 -7.49 10.27
N ILE A 224 2.72 -8.30 9.21
CA ILE A 224 3.93 -8.81 8.55
C ILE A 224 4.75 -7.65 7.96
N LEU A 225 4.12 -6.75 7.20
CA LEU A 225 4.79 -5.59 6.61
C LEU A 225 5.37 -4.67 7.67
N ARG A 226 4.66 -4.49 8.79
CA ARG A 226 5.17 -3.74 9.93
C ARG A 226 6.42 -4.40 10.53
N ALA A 227 6.37 -5.70 10.79
CA ALA A 227 7.50 -6.45 11.34
C ALA A 227 8.74 -6.42 10.42
N GLU A 228 8.52 -6.46 9.10
CA GLU A 228 9.58 -6.31 8.10
C GLU A 228 10.18 -4.90 8.11
N SER A 229 9.34 -3.87 8.13
CA SER A 229 9.80 -2.47 8.19
C SER A 229 10.55 -2.12 9.48
N GLU A 230 10.18 -2.76 10.61
CA GLU A 230 10.88 -2.64 11.90
C GLU A 230 12.14 -3.53 11.96
N GLY A 231 12.42 -4.32 10.92
CA GLY A 231 13.65 -5.12 10.75
C GLY A 231 13.68 -6.41 11.57
N PHE A 232 12.54 -6.90 12.06
CA PHE A 232 12.47 -8.12 12.87
C PHE A 232 12.37 -9.39 12.03
N ILE A 233 11.78 -9.31 10.85
CA ILE A 233 11.64 -10.43 9.91
C ILE A 233 12.14 -10.03 8.53
N LYS A 234 12.50 -11.03 7.74
CA LYS A 234 12.70 -10.94 6.29
C LYS A 234 11.46 -11.45 5.60
N LEU A 235 11.05 -10.77 4.54
CA LEU A 235 9.92 -11.14 3.70
C LEU A 235 10.42 -11.55 2.32
N LYS A 236 9.80 -12.59 1.75
CA LYS A 236 10.01 -13.03 0.37
C LYS A 236 8.65 -13.30 -0.28
N ILE A 237 8.55 -12.98 -1.56
CA ILE A 237 7.42 -13.37 -2.41
C ILE A 237 7.93 -14.33 -3.45
N ASP A 238 7.31 -15.49 -3.49
CA ASP A 238 7.67 -16.59 -4.37
C ASP A 238 6.51 -17.05 -5.23
N ILE A 239 6.84 -17.55 -6.42
CA ILE A 239 5.97 -18.27 -7.34
C ILE A 239 6.74 -19.50 -7.85
N ASP A 240 6.07 -20.33 -8.65
CA ASP A 240 6.71 -21.43 -9.37
C ASP A 240 7.65 -20.88 -10.45
N ASP A 241 8.95 -20.81 -10.11
CA ASP A 241 10.02 -20.28 -10.96
C ASP A 241 10.14 -21.07 -12.27
N ASP A 242 10.08 -22.40 -12.22
CA ASP A 242 10.25 -23.26 -13.39
C ASP A 242 9.11 -23.02 -14.40
N LYS A 243 7.88 -22.90 -13.90
CA LYS A 243 6.72 -22.59 -14.73
C LYS A 243 6.78 -21.18 -15.31
N ALA A 244 7.30 -20.22 -14.57
CA ALA A 244 7.47 -18.85 -15.06
C ALA A 244 8.54 -18.80 -16.16
N LEU A 245 9.70 -19.43 -15.93
CA LEU A 245 10.81 -19.51 -16.90
C LEU A 245 10.37 -20.22 -18.18
N ALA A 246 9.73 -21.38 -18.08
CA ALA A 246 9.24 -22.14 -19.24
C ALA A 246 8.31 -21.29 -20.14
N LYS A 247 7.41 -20.50 -19.56
CA LYS A 247 6.54 -19.59 -20.32
C LYS A 247 7.28 -18.47 -21.04
N ILE A 248 8.36 -17.96 -20.44
CA ILE A 248 9.20 -16.94 -21.08
C ILE A 248 9.99 -17.58 -22.22
N GLU A 249 10.56 -18.76 -21.99
CA GLU A 249 11.28 -19.55 -23.00
C GLU A 249 10.39 -19.87 -24.21
N ASP A 250 9.21 -20.46 -23.99
CA ASP A 250 8.22 -20.78 -25.05
C ASP A 250 7.83 -19.55 -25.89
N ARG A 251 7.88 -18.36 -25.28
CA ARG A 251 7.50 -17.10 -25.93
C ARG A 251 8.63 -16.49 -26.75
N ILE A 252 9.88 -16.72 -26.36
CA ILE A 252 11.05 -16.02 -26.89
C ILE A 252 11.88 -16.94 -27.79
N ILE A 253 12.12 -18.17 -27.37
CA ILE A 253 13.00 -19.12 -28.06
C ILE A 253 12.18 -19.85 -29.13
N ARG A 254 12.71 -19.84 -30.34
CA ARG A 254 12.12 -20.44 -31.54
C ARG A 254 13.11 -21.36 -32.26
N SER A 255 14.40 -21.23 -31.97
CA SER A 255 15.45 -22.07 -32.52
C SER A 255 15.84 -23.20 -31.57
N ASN A 256 16.50 -24.20 -32.14
CA ASN A 256 17.18 -25.27 -31.40
C ASN A 256 18.66 -25.30 -31.83
N ASN A 257 19.40 -24.25 -31.46
CA ASN A 257 20.82 -24.04 -31.77
C ASN A 257 21.54 -23.34 -30.61
N GLU A 258 22.84 -23.08 -30.72
CA GLU A 258 23.66 -22.44 -29.67
C GLU A 258 23.12 -21.08 -29.20
N CYS A 259 22.37 -20.35 -30.05
CA CYS A 259 21.72 -19.11 -29.62
C CYS A 259 20.66 -19.36 -28.54
N SER A 260 19.97 -20.50 -28.59
CA SER A 260 18.91 -20.85 -27.63
C SER A 260 19.45 -20.97 -26.20
N GLU A 261 20.61 -21.59 -26.00
CA GLU A 261 21.26 -21.71 -24.69
C GLU A 261 21.64 -20.34 -24.11
N GLN A 262 22.22 -19.46 -24.94
CA GLN A 262 22.55 -18.10 -24.52
C GLN A 262 21.31 -17.28 -24.14
N ILE A 263 20.21 -17.46 -24.87
CA ILE A 263 18.93 -16.82 -24.57
C ILE A 263 18.31 -17.40 -23.29
N GLN A 264 18.38 -18.71 -23.05
CA GLN A 264 17.92 -19.33 -21.79
C GLN A 264 18.64 -18.72 -20.59
N TRP A 265 19.97 -18.59 -20.65
CA TRP A 265 20.73 -17.96 -19.57
C TRP A 265 20.35 -16.49 -19.38
N ALA A 266 20.13 -15.75 -20.47
CA ALA A 266 19.64 -14.37 -20.39
C ALA A 266 18.22 -14.28 -19.81
N ILE A 267 17.33 -15.23 -20.12
CA ILE A 267 15.98 -15.33 -19.53
C ILE A 267 16.07 -15.57 -18.03
N GLN A 268 16.91 -16.51 -17.59
CA GLN A 268 17.10 -16.80 -16.17
C GLN A 268 17.62 -15.57 -15.40
N ASP A 269 18.60 -14.86 -15.96
CA ASP A 269 19.12 -13.61 -15.37
C ASP A 269 18.04 -12.51 -15.35
N ALA A 270 17.33 -12.30 -16.46
CA ALA A 270 16.23 -11.33 -16.54
C ALA A 270 15.15 -11.63 -15.49
N TYR A 271 14.75 -12.89 -15.38
CA TYR A 271 13.73 -13.34 -14.43
C TYR A 271 14.17 -13.09 -12.99
N LYS A 272 15.32 -13.63 -12.58
CA LYS A 272 15.78 -13.60 -11.18
C LYS A 272 16.22 -12.21 -10.71
N ARG A 273 16.91 -11.46 -11.57
CA ARG A 273 17.55 -10.20 -11.18
C ARG A 273 16.66 -8.98 -11.40
N LEU A 274 15.81 -8.98 -12.42
CA LEU A 274 15.07 -7.79 -12.86
C LEU A 274 13.56 -7.96 -12.70
N LEU A 275 12.97 -8.97 -13.33
CA LEU A 275 11.52 -9.12 -13.44
C LEU A 275 10.89 -9.54 -12.12
N LEU A 276 11.28 -10.67 -11.54
CA LEU A 276 10.66 -11.19 -10.32
C LEU A 276 10.80 -10.20 -9.15
N PRO A 277 11.97 -9.61 -8.83
CA PRO A 277 12.08 -8.64 -7.74
C PRO A 277 11.21 -7.40 -7.97
N SER A 278 11.22 -6.84 -9.18
CA SER A 278 10.42 -5.65 -9.52
C SER A 278 8.92 -5.93 -9.40
N LEU A 279 8.46 -7.05 -9.95
CA LEU A 279 7.04 -7.38 -10.03
C LEU A 279 6.51 -7.94 -8.72
N SER A 280 7.34 -8.62 -7.92
CA SER A 280 7.00 -9.01 -6.55
C SER A 280 6.79 -7.78 -5.66
N ASN A 281 7.62 -6.75 -5.77
CA ASN A 281 7.40 -5.49 -5.06
C ASN A 281 6.11 -4.80 -5.49
N GLU A 282 5.82 -4.79 -6.80
CA GLU A 282 4.55 -4.28 -7.33
C GLU A 282 3.35 -5.05 -6.76
N ALA A 283 3.41 -6.39 -6.76
CA ALA A 283 2.36 -7.25 -6.21
C ALA A 283 2.15 -7.02 -4.70
N LEU A 284 3.23 -6.84 -3.94
CA LEU A 284 3.17 -6.54 -2.51
C LEU A 284 2.52 -5.19 -2.23
N GLN A 285 2.90 -4.17 -3.01
CA GLN A 285 2.34 -2.83 -2.89
C GLN A 285 0.83 -2.84 -3.19
N ASN A 286 0.41 -3.53 -4.25
CA ASN A 286 -1.01 -3.70 -4.58
C ASN A 286 -1.77 -4.45 -3.47
N ALA A 287 -1.17 -5.50 -2.89
CA ALA A 287 -1.77 -6.22 -1.77
C ALA A 287 -1.88 -5.34 -0.51
N LYS A 288 -0.86 -4.52 -0.24
CA LYS A 288 -0.84 -3.55 0.86
C LYS A 288 -1.93 -2.50 0.69
N GLU A 289 -2.09 -1.92 -0.49
CA GLU A 289 -3.14 -0.92 -0.76
C GLU A 289 -4.54 -1.49 -0.53
N LYS A 290 -4.79 -2.72 -0.95
CA LYS A 290 -6.05 -3.43 -0.65
C LYS A 290 -6.24 -3.67 0.85
N ALA A 291 -5.18 -4.06 1.55
CA ALA A 291 -5.21 -4.27 2.99
C ALA A 291 -5.47 -2.95 3.76
N ASP A 292 -4.80 -1.87 3.38
CA ASP A 292 -4.99 -0.52 3.93
C ASP A 292 -6.44 -0.06 3.72
N ALA A 293 -6.98 -0.18 2.50
CA ALA A 293 -8.36 0.19 2.21
C ALA A 293 -9.36 -0.58 3.10
N SER A 294 -9.14 -1.88 3.29
CA SER A 294 -9.97 -2.70 4.19
C SER A 294 -9.86 -2.26 5.65
N ALA A 295 -8.64 -1.93 6.14
CA ALA A 295 -8.43 -1.49 7.51
C ALA A 295 -9.06 -0.11 7.76
N ILE A 296 -8.87 0.83 6.82
CA ILE A 296 -9.45 2.18 6.85
C ILE A 296 -10.98 2.08 6.86
N SER A 297 -11.59 1.19 6.07
CA SER A 297 -13.03 0.98 6.08
C SER A 297 -13.57 0.57 7.46
N VAL A 298 -12.86 -0.34 8.15
CA VAL A 298 -13.22 -0.74 9.52
C VAL A 298 -13.07 0.42 10.49
N PHE A 299 -11.97 1.18 10.42
CA PHE A 299 -11.78 2.35 11.27
C PHE A 299 -12.82 3.43 11.04
N ALA A 300 -13.15 3.72 9.77
CA ALA A 300 -14.18 4.68 9.41
C ALA A 300 -15.55 4.25 9.95
N LYS A 301 -15.89 2.95 9.85
CA LYS A 301 -17.14 2.41 10.41
C LYS A 301 -17.18 2.55 11.94
N ASN A 302 -16.10 2.21 12.63
CA ASN A 302 -16.02 2.33 14.09
C ASN A 302 -16.12 3.80 14.53
N LEU A 303 -15.42 4.70 13.85
CA LEU A 303 -15.49 6.14 14.12
C LEU A 303 -16.89 6.69 13.88
N LYS A 304 -17.54 6.29 12.77
CA LYS A 304 -18.93 6.69 12.48
C LYS A 304 -19.89 6.27 13.59
N GLN A 305 -19.75 5.04 14.12
CA GLN A 305 -20.56 4.57 15.23
C GLN A 305 -20.33 5.39 16.51
N LEU A 306 -19.08 5.77 16.80
CA LEU A 306 -18.76 6.62 17.95
C LEU A 306 -19.34 8.03 17.81
N LEU A 307 -19.21 8.65 16.63
CA LEU A 307 -19.72 9.99 16.36
C LEU A 307 -21.26 10.08 16.34
N LEU A 308 -21.93 9.00 15.94
CA LEU A 308 -23.39 8.91 15.88
C LEU A 308 -23.99 8.23 17.12
N GLY A 309 -23.19 7.97 18.16
CA GLY A 309 -23.67 7.45 19.42
C GLY A 309 -24.72 8.38 20.03
N SER A 310 -25.77 7.81 20.64
CA SER A 310 -26.81 8.62 21.25
C SER A 310 -26.22 9.51 22.35
N PRO A 311 -26.42 10.84 22.28
CA PRO A 311 -25.91 11.72 23.32
C PRO A 311 -26.65 11.44 24.62
N LEU A 312 -25.93 11.50 25.75
CA LEU A 312 -26.53 11.37 27.08
C LEU A 312 -27.50 12.54 27.40
N GLY A 313 -27.33 13.67 26.72
CA GLY A 313 -28.06 14.91 26.95
C GLY A 313 -27.40 15.78 28.03
N GLU A 314 -28.14 16.78 28.47
CA GLU A 314 -27.69 17.77 29.47
C GLU A 314 -27.68 17.16 30.87
N LYS A 315 -26.58 16.49 31.21
CA LYS A 315 -26.38 15.82 32.50
C LYS A 315 -25.09 16.27 33.16
N ARG A 316 -25.10 16.37 34.49
CA ARG A 316 -23.89 16.61 35.28
C ARG A 316 -23.06 15.32 35.33
N ILE A 317 -21.80 15.39 34.90
CA ILE A 317 -20.96 14.19 34.67
C ILE A 317 -19.73 14.20 35.56
N LEU A 318 -19.46 13.07 36.21
CA LEU A 318 -18.14 12.76 36.75
C LEU A 318 -17.38 11.91 35.73
N ALA A 319 -16.40 12.49 35.06
CA ALA A 319 -15.56 11.80 34.10
C ALA A 319 -14.27 11.31 34.77
N ILE A 320 -13.91 10.05 34.52
CA ILE A 320 -12.71 9.43 35.06
C ILE A 320 -11.87 8.92 33.90
N ASP A 321 -10.64 9.42 33.79
CA ASP A 321 -9.59 8.86 32.94
C ASP A 321 -8.72 7.90 33.79
N PRO A 322 -8.85 6.58 33.61
CA PRO A 322 -8.17 5.60 34.45
C PRO A 322 -6.65 5.59 34.28
N GLY A 323 -5.93 5.23 35.34
CA GLY A 323 -4.49 5.04 35.28
C GLY A 323 -3.91 4.37 36.51
N PHE A 324 -2.83 3.61 36.31
CA PHE A 324 -2.02 3.01 37.37
C PHE A 324 -1.04 4.06 37.94
N ARG A 325 0.19 4.11 37.40
CA ARG A 325 1.29 4.92 37.91
C ARG A 325 0.98 6.41 38.00
N THR A 326 0.26 6.96 37.04
CA THR A 326 -0.09 8.39 36.98
C THR A 326 -1.41 8.72 37.68
N GLY A 327 -2.05 7.74 38.32
CA GLY A 327 -3.36 7.90 38.94
C GLY A 327 -4.50 8.07 37.93
N CYS A 328 -5.72 8.03 38.46
CA CYS A 328 -6.94 8.30 37.72
C CYS A 328 -7.27 9.80 37.81
N LYS A 329 -7.52 10.45 36.69
CA LYS A 329 -7.88 11.87 36.64
C LYS A 329 -9.39 11.95 36.69
N VAL A 330 -9.90 12.74 37.62
CA VAL A 330 -11.33 12.88 37.87
C VAL A 330 -11.72 14.31 37.56
N VAL A 331 -12.81 14.46 36.82
CA VAL A 331 -13.36 15.75 36.42
C VAL A 331 -14.85 15.77 36.70
N CYS A 332 -15.35 16.85 37.31
CA CYS A 332 -16.78 17.13 37.44
C CYS A 332 -17.18 18.18 36.41
N LEU A 333 -18.21 17.89 35.61
CA LEU A 333 -18.77 18.78 34.61
C LEU A 333 -20.21 19.15 34.99
N ASP A 334 -20.61 20.39 34.70
CA ASP A 334 -22.01 20.79 34.75
C ASP A 334 -22.82 20.22 33.57
N ALA A 335 -24.12 20.50 33.53
CA ALA A 335 -25.03 19.97 32.51
C ALA A 335 -24.76 20.52 31.09
N GLN A 336 -24.00 21.62 30.98
CA GLN A 336 -23.61 22.25 29.73
C GLN A 336 -22.21 21.82 29.28
N GLY A 337 -21.51 21.00 30.06
CA GLY A 337 -20.14 20.55 29.81
C GLY A 337 -19.06 21.49 30.36
N GLY A 338 -19.44 22.50 31.15
CA GLY A 338 -18.51 23.39 31.85
C GLY A 338 -17.75 22.66 32.95
N LEU A 339 -16.45 22.94 33.08
CA LEU A 339 -15.59 22.36 34.12
C LEU A 339 -15.92 22.96 35.49
N LEU A 340 -16.33 22.11 36.44
CA LEU A 340 -16.59 22.50 37.83
C LEU A 340 -15.43 22.18 38.75
N TYR A 341 -14.78 21.03 38.55
CA TYR A 341 -13.71 20.55 39.42
C TYR A 341 -12.84 19.52 38.70
N ASN A 342 -11.55 19.45 39.06
CA ASN A 342 -10.67 18.36 38.68
C ASN A 342 -9.68 17.98 39.79
N GLU A 343 -9.32 16.70 39.86
CA GLU A 343 -8.30 16.19 40.77
C GLU A 343 -7.70 14.88 40.23
N THR A 344 -6.57 14.45 40.78
CA THR A 344 -6.01 13.12 40.53
C THR A 344 -6.10 12.26 41.79
N ILE A 345 -6.70 11.08 41.66
CA ILE A 345 -6.80 10.07 42.72
C ILE A 345 -5.91 8.86 42.37
N TYR A 346 -5.53 8.08 43.37
CA TYR A 346 -4.61 6.95 43.17
C TYR A 346 -5.16 5.62 43.72
N PRO A 347 -6.29 5.13 43.18
CA PRO A 347 -6.93 3.90 43.68
C PRO A 347 -6.12 2.63 43.46
N HIS A 348 -5.17 2.65 42.50
CA HIS A 348 -4.46 1.48 41.98
C HIS A 348 -2.95 1.53 42.28
N PRO A 349 -2.18 0.46 41.98
CA PRO A 349 -0.73 0.49 42.12
C PRO A 349 -0.09 1.65 41.36
N PRO A 350 1.00 2.24 41.89
CA PRO A 350 1.76 1.78 43.06
C PRO A 350 1.24 2.29 44.41
N LYS A 351 0.34 3.29 44.45
CA LYS A 351 -0.08 3.90 45.73
C LYS A 351 -1.19 3.11 46.44
N ASN A 352 -2.07 2.44 45.70
CA ASN A 352 -3.15 1.61 46.24
C ASN A 352 -4.06 2.34 47.25
N ASP A 353 -4.30 3.64 47.08
CA ASP A 353 -5.20 4.42 47.94
C ASP A 353 -6.66 4.28 47.48
N THR A 354 -7.17 3.05 47.50
CA THR A 354 -8.54 2.75 47.05
C THR A 354 -9.57 3.41 47.97
N LEU A 355 -9.36 3.38 49.29
CA LEU A 355 -10.32 3.94 50.25
C LEU A 355 -10.39 5.47 50.16
N GLY A 356 -9.25 6.15 50.03
CA GLY A 356 -9.21 7.60 49.83
C GLY A 356 -9.89 8.02 48.53
N ALA A 357 -9.60 7.31 47.44
CA ALA A 357 -10.26 7.49 46.15
C ALA A 357 -11.79 7.34 46.23
N MET A 358 -12.28 6.26 46.86
CA MET A 358 -13.71 6.01 47.01
C MET A 358 -14.41 7.11 47.81
N LYS A 359 -13.82 7.56 48.92
CA LYS A 359 -14.36 8.66 49.72
C LYS A 359 -14.42 9.95 48.91
N LYS A 360 -13.34 10.27 48.19
CA LYS A 360 -13.28 11.47 47.36
C LYS A 360 -14.35 11.46 46.27
N ILE A 361 -14.48 10.36 45.53
CA ILE A 361 -15.50 10.22 44.49
C ILE A 361 -16.90 10.40 45.08
N SER A 362 -17.20 9.76 46.21
CA SER A 362 -18.51 9.92 46.89
C SER A 362 -18.79 11.38 47.27
N SER A 363 -17.81 12.08 47.84
CA SER A 363 -17.95 13.50 48.19
C SER A 363 -18.17 14.38 46.96
N LEU A 364 -17.46 14.13 45.86
CA LEU A 364 -17.61 14.88 44.61
C LEU A 364 -18.98 14.65 43.97
N THR A 365 -19.47 13.40 43.97
CA THR A 365 -20.79 13.08 43.42
C THR A 365 -21.91 13.81 44.16
N GLU A 366 -21.80 13.95 45.49
CA GLU A 366 -22.76 14.68 46.31
C GLU A 366 -22.62 16.20 46.14
N ALA A 367 -21.40 16.73 46.22
CA ALA A 367 -21.16 18.18 46.16
C ALA A 367 -21.60 18.80 44.84
N TYR A 368 -21.38 18.10 43.72
CA TYR A 368 -21.68 18.62 42.39
C TYR A 368 -23.00 18.11 41.80
N GLN A 369 -23.76 17.29 42.55
CA GLN A 369 -25.03 16.70 42.11
C GLN A 369 -24.87 15.96 40.78
N ILE A 370 -23.86 15.09 40.71
CA ILE A 370 -23.55 14.30 39.52
C ILE A 370 -24.71 13.37 39.20
N GLU A 371 -25.03 13.17 37.92
CA GLU A 371 -26.10 12.29 37.46
C GLU A 371 -25.58 11.06 36.72
N ALA A 372 -24.39 11.16 36.13
CA ALA A 372 -23.75 10.07 35.40
C ALA A 372 -22.24 10.03 35.64
N ILE A 373 -21.67 8.82 35.62
CA ILE A 373 -20.23 8.59 35.72
C ILE A 373 -19.76 8.01 34.39
N ALA A 374 -18.79 8.68 33.77
CA ALA A 374 -18.15 8.23 32.53
C ALA A 374 -16.75 7.71 32.84
N ILE A 375 -16.42 6.49 32.41
CA ILE A 375 -15.11 5.87 32.64
C ILE A 375 -14.42 5.63 31.30
N GLY A 376 -13.22 6.18 31.12
CA GLY A 376 -12.40 5.91 29.94
C GLY A 376 -12.09 4.42 29.81
N ASN A 377 -12.17 3.86 28.60
CA ASN A 377 -11.94 2.43 28.34
C ASN A 377 -10.46 2.06 28.14
N GLY A 378 -9.54 2.89 28.65
CA GLY A 378 -8.10 2.72 28.52
C GLY A 378 -7.48 1.80 29.58
N THR A 379 -6.18 1.99 29.81
CA THR A 379 -5.41 1.26 30.84
C THR A 379 -5.99 1.46 32.23
N ALA A 380 -6.14 0.39 33.02
CA ALA A 380 -6.74 0.39 34.36
C ALA A 380 -8.27 0.63 34.41
N SER A 381 -8.96 0.60 33.26
CA SER A 381 -10.41 0.86 33.17
C SER A 381 -11.24 -0.16 33.95
N ARG A 382 -10.95 -1.45 33.80
CA ARG A 382 -11.65 -2.53 34.51
C ARG A 382 -11.49 -2.44 36.02
N GLU A 383 -10.27 -2.15 36.48
CA GLU A 383 -9.95 -1.98 37.89
C GLU A 383 -10.67 -0.76 38.46
N THR A 384 -10.73 0.32 37.69
CA THR A 384 -11.44 1.56 38.07
C THR A 384 -12.94 1.32 38.16
N GLU A 385 -13.52 0.66 37.16
CA GLU A 385 -14.93 0.27 37.17
C GLU A 385 -15.25 -0.59 38.40
N ALA A 386 -14.38 -1.55 38.74
CA ALA A 386 -14.55 -2.39 39.93
C ALA A 386 -14.49 -1.57 41.23
N VAL A 387 -13.69 -0.50 41.30
CA VAL A 387 -13.68 0.43 42.43
C VAL A 387 -14.99 1.23 42.49
N ILE A 388 -15.44 1.79 41.37
CA ILE A 388 -16.70 2.54 41.30
C ILE A 388 -17.89 1.69 41.75
N ARG A 389 -17.96 0.42 41.30
CA ARG A 389 -19.03 -0.51 41.70
C ARG A 389 -19.07 -0.84 43.20
N LYS A 390 -17.97 -0.62 43.94
CA LYS A 390 -17.92 -0.80 45.40
C LYS A 390 -18.39 0.43 46.18
N ILE A 391 -18.53 1.59 45.52
CA ILE A 391 -18.98 2.82 46.18
C ILE A 391 -20.49 2.76 46.37
N HIS A 392 -20.93 2.96 47.60
CA HIS A 392 -22.35 3.08 47.93
C HIS A 392 -22.77 4.53 47.72
N PHE A 393 -23.38 4.80 46.58
CA PHE A 393 -23.89 6.12 46.25
C PHE A 393 -25.28 6.35 46.85
N LYS A 394 -25.55 7.57 47.33
CA LYS A 394 -26.86 7.95 47.90
C LYS A 394 -27.97 8.07 46.85
N MET A 395 -27.61 8.26 45.58
CA MET A 395 -28.52 8.31 44.43
C MET A 395 -28.14 7.21 43.44
N MET A 396 -29.10 6.73 42.64
CA MET A 396 -28.79 5.83 41.53
C MET A 396 -28.13 6.61 40.39
N TYR A 397 -26.90 6.25 40.05
CA TYR A 397 -26.17 6.81 38.91
C TYR A 397 -26.09 5.81 37.77
N LYS A 398 -26.23 6.31 36.54
CA LYS A 398 -25.94 5.51 35.34
C LYS A 398 -24.42 5.54 35.11
N CYS A 399 -23.78 4.37 35.20
CA CYS A 399 -22.38 4.20 34.82
C CYS A 399 -22.33 3.88 33.32
N LEU A 400 -21.54 4.64 32.56
CA LEU A 400 -21.43 4.58 31.10
C LEU A 400 -20.04 4.18 30.64
#